data_AF-A0A9E4ENG0-F1
#
_entry.id   AF-A0A9E4ENG0-F1
#
_cell.length_a   1.000
_cell.length_b   1.000
_cell.length_c   1.000
_cell.angle_alpha   90.00
_cell.angle_beta   90.00
_cell.angle_gamma   90.00
#
_symmetry.space_group_name_H-M   'P 1'
#
loop_
_entity.id
_entity.type
_entity.pdbx_description
1 polymer ?
#
loop_
_entity_poly.entity_id
_entity_poly.type
_entity_poly.pdbx_seq_one_letter_code
_entity_poly.pdbx_strand_id
1 'polypeptide(L)'
;MTHLLCQICGKTCSANTLQWRCSCGGLFDLHFEAELFVDSLPHRPPTLWRYREAIPIKDNTHIITLDEGFTPLTPVTIAGKSLLVKQDHLFPSGSYKDRGATVLISQAKALGVQNMVEDSSGNAGAAVAAYAARAEIACDIYVPDSTSAAKLAQIQSYGATLYKIPGSREDTARAVQDAAQKHFYASHVWNPFFFHGTKTFAYEIWEQNNFNAPDTLIIPTGNGTLLIGAYIGFTELFKQNLITHIPKLIAVQSAHCAPLIPNWTDKPSATIAEGIAIA
;
A
#
# COMPACT_ATOMS: atom_id res chain seq x y z
N MET A 1 -8.83 -6.12 -20.44
CA MET A 1 -7.40 -6.44 -20.18
C MET A 1 -6.83 -5.31 -19.35
N THR A 2 -6.07 -5.61 -18.30
CA THR A 2 -5.50 -4.58 -17.42
C THR A 2 -4.28 -3.95 -18.09
N HIS A 3 -4.27 -2.62 -18.23
CA HIS A 3 -3.18 -1.87 -18.85
C HIS A 3 -2.56 -0.89 -17.87
N LEU A 4 -1.25 -0.73 -17.94
CA LEU A 4 -0.53 0.34 -17.26
C LEU A 4 -0.58 1.60 -18.11
N LEU A 5 -0.75 2.76 -17.47
CA LEU A 5 -0.78 4.08 -18.08
C LEU A 5 0.28 4.96 -17.42
N CYS A 6 1.22 5.48 -18.21
CA CYS A 6 2.19 6.44 -17.68
C CYS A 6 1.53 7.79 -17.41
N GLN A 7 1.65 8.27 -16.17
CA GLN A 7 1.06 9.54 -15.72
C GLN A 7 1.73 10.79 -16.29
N ILE A 8 2.89 10.66 -16.95
CA ILE A 8 3.61 11.77 -17.56
C ILE A 8 3.39 11.84 -19.07
N CYS A 9 3.61 10.74 -19.79
CA CYS A 9 3.59 10.74 -21.26
C CYS A 9 2.37 10.03 -21.88
N GLY A 10 1.46 9.49 -21.06
CA GLY A 10 0.24 8.82 -21.53
C GLY A 10 0.46 7.49 -22.25
N LYS A 11 1.70 6.99 -22.36
CA LYS A 11 1.98 5.68 -22.96
C LYS A 11 1.29 4.57 -22.17
N THR A 12 0.68 3.64 -22.89
CA THR A 12 0.07 2.44 -22.33
C THR A 12 0.94 1.22 -22.59
N CYS A 13 0.97 0.28 -21.65
CA CYS A 13 1.57 -1.03 -21.86
C CYS A 13 0.77 -2.12 -21.13
N SER A 14 1.09 -3.39 -21.42
CA SER A 14 0.48 -4.52 -20.74
C SER A 14 0.87 -4.52 -19.26
N ALA A 15 -0.07 -4.81 -18.36
CA ALA A 15 0.25 -5.07 -16.94
C ALA A 15 1.02 -6.40 -16.74
N ASN A 16 1.12 -7.24 -17.78
CA ASN A 16 2.01 -8.39 -17.81
C ASN A 16 3.44 -7.96 -18.15
N THR A 17 4.09 -7.21 -17.24
CA THR A 17 5.43 -6.66 -17.42
C THR A 17 6.19 -6.61 -16.09
N LEU A 18 7.53 -6.68 -16.17
CA LEU A 18 8.42 -6.46 -15.02
C LEU A 18 8.89 -5.01 -14.91
N GLN A 19 8.44 -4.13 -15.82
CA GLN A 19 8.79 -2.71 -15.79
C GLN A 19 8.12 -2.02 -14.60
N TRP A 20 8.92 -1.38 -13.75
CA TRP A 20 8.45 -0.63 -12.58
C TRP A 20 8.27 0.87 -12.86
N ARG A 21 8.77 1.38 -14.00
CA ARG A 21 8.53 2.75 -14.46
C ARG A 21 8.50 2.83 -15.98
N CYS A 22 7.89 3.90 -16.50
CA CYS A 22 7.91 4.18 -17.92
C CYS A 22 9.31 4.56 -18.40
N SER A 23 9.60 4.36 -19.69
CA SER A 23 10.86 4.79 -20.31
C SER A 23 11.09 6.30 -20.29
N CYS A 24 10.05 7.12 -20.06
CA CYS A 24 10.19 8.56 -19.82
C CYS A 24 10.48 8.92 -18.35
N GLY A 25 10.58 7.93 -17.45
CA GLY A 25 10.76 8.14 -16.01
C GLY A 25 9.46 8.28 -15.21
N GLY A 26 8.30 8.32 -15.87
CA GLY A 26 7.01 8.47 -15.20
C GLY A 26 6.52 7.22 -14.47
N LEU A 27 5.74 7.45 -13.40
CA LEU A 27 5.02 6.44 -12.66
C LEU A 27 3.89 5.84 -13.53
N PHE A 28 3.68 4.53 -13.39
CA PHE A 28 2.51 3.88 -13.96
C PHE A 28 1.33 3.95 -13.00
N ASP A 29 0.17 4.25 -13.55
CA ASP A 29 -1.13 3.95 -12.95
C ASP A 29 -1.73 2.74 -13.67
N LEU A 30 -2.82 2.20 -13.14
CA LEU A 30 -3.53 1.08 -13.72
C LEU A 30 -4.88 1.54 -14.25
N HIS A 31 -5.12 1.32 -15.54
CA HIS A 31 -6.47 1.47 -16.06
C HIS A 31 -7.28 0.21 -15.71
N PHE A 32 -8.06 0.32 -14.64
CA PHE A 32 -8.88 -0.75 -14.09
C PHE A 32 -10.21 -0.18 -13.61
N GLU A 33 -11.31 -0.81 -14.03
CA GLU A 33 -12.65 -0.49 -13.55
C GLU A 33 -13.01 -1.46 -12.44
N ALA A 34 -13.23 -0.93 -11.24
CA ALA A 34 -13.61 -1.72 -10.08
C ALA A 34 -15.12 -1.99 -10.10
N GLU A 35 -15.50 -3.24 -9.83
CA GLU A 35 -16.91 -3.64 -9.67
C GLU A 35 -17.14 -4.17 -8.24
N LEU A 36 -18.16 -3.63 -7.56
CA LEU A 36 -18.54 -4.07 -6.21
C LEU A 36 -19.91 -4.76 -6.24
N PHE A 37 -19.92 -6.04 -5.87
CA PHE A 37 -21.14 -6.86 -5.80
C PHE A 37 -21.73 -6.85 -4.40
N VAL A 38 -22.44 -5.77 -4.05
CA VAL A 38 -22.95 -5.49 -2.69
C VAL A 38 -23.75 -6.65 -2.11
N ASP A 39 -24.68 -7.21 -2.89
CA ASP A 39 -25.56 -8.30 -2.45
C ASP A 39 -24.80 -9.59 -2.08
N SER A 40 -23.58 -9.75 -2.58
CA SER A 40 -22.75 -10.92 -2.29
C SER A 40 -21.88 -10.77 -1.05
N LEU A 41 -21.63 -9.54 -0.57
CA LEU A 41 -20.72 -9.26 0.54
C LEU A 41 -21.09 -9.99 1.85
N PRO A 42 -22.38 -10.08 2.27
CA PRO A 42 -22.75 -10.76 3.52
C PRO A 42 -22.35 -12.25 3.58
N HIS A 43 -22.12 -12.88 2.43
CA HIS A 43 -21.79 -14.30 2.31
C HIS A 43 -20.28 -14.57 2.15
N ARG A 44 -19.46 -13.52 2.14
CA ARG A 44 -18.01 -13.63 1.93
C ARG A 44 -17.24 -13.64 3.26
N PRO A 45 -16.11 -14.34 3.34
CA PRO A 45 -15.25 -14.31 4.53
C PRO A 45 -14.73 -12.88 4.78
N PRO A 46 -14.44 -12.52 6.04
CA PRO A 46 -13.96 -11.19 6.42
C PRO A 46 -12.47 -11.01 6.11
N THR A 47 -12.12 -11.02 4.83
CA THR A 47 -10.76 -10.78 4.33
C THR A 47 -10.74 -9.61 3.36
N LEU A 48 -9.56 -9.11 3.03
CA LEU A 48 -9.34 -8.09 2.01
C LEU A 48 -9.89 -8.53 0.65
N TRP A 49 -9.76 -9.83 0.36
CA TRP A 49 -10.20 -10.46 -0.89
C TRP A 49 -11.73 -10.62 -0.99
N ARG A 50 -12.50 -10.20 0.02
CA ARG A 50 -13.97 -10.10 -0.08
C ARG A 50 -14.42 -9.11 -1.17
N TYR A 51 -13.56 -8.19 -1.60
CA TYR A 51 -13.82 -7.26 -2.71
C TYR A 51 -13.15 -7.70 -4.01
N ARG A 52 -13.10 -9.01 -4.25
CA ARG A 52 -12.27 -9.63 -5.29
C ARG A 52 -12.35 -8.96 -6.65
N GLU A 53 -13.54 -8.62 -7.09
CA GLU A 53 -13.83 -8.05 -8.41
C GLU A 53 -13.42 -6.58 -8.54
N ALA A 54 -13.20 -5.90 -7.41
CA ALA A 54 -12.65 -4.56 -7.34
C ALA A 54 -11.11 -4.55 -7.24
N ILE A 55 -10.44 -5.71 -7.30
CA ILE A 55 -8.97 -5.84 -7.20
C ILE A 55 -8.43 -6.40 -8.53
N PRO A 56 -7.41 -5.77 -9.15
CA PRO A 56 -6.99 -6.03 -10.53
C PRO A 56 -6.16 -7.31 -10.72
N ILE A 57 -6.41 -8.36 -9.95
CA ILE A 57 -5.83 -9.69 -10.19
C ILE A 57 -6.72 -10.43 -11.18
N LYS A 58 -6.13 -11.11 -12.18
CA LYS A 58 -6.89 -11.83 -13.21
C LYS A 58 -7.29 -13.23 -12.75
N ASP A 59 -6.37 -13.96 -12.13
CA ASP A 59 -6.52 -15.37 -11.80
C ASP A 59 -6.39 -15.58 -10.28
N ASN A 60 -7.41 -16.18 -9.68
CA ASN A 60 -7.48 -16.41 -8.24
C ASN A 60 -6.41 -17.37 -7.73
N THR A 61 -5.87 -18.24 -8.58
CA THR A 61 -4.84 -19.21 -8.19
C THR A 61 -3.50 -18.54 -7.80
N HIS A 62 -3.30 -17.29 -8.19
CA HIS A 62 -2.12 -16.50 -7.84
C HIS A 62 -2.31 -15.62 -6.59
N ILE A 63 -3.47 -15.67 -5.94
CA ILE A 63 -3.72 -14.89 -4.74
C ILE A 63 -2.83 -15.38 -3.59
N ILE A 64 -2.02 -14.47 -3.07
CA ILE A 64 -1.17 -14.67 -1.91
C ILE A 64 -1.78 -13.92 -0.74
N THR A 65 -2.31 -14.65 0.23
CA THR A 65 -2.97 -14.09 1.41
C THR A 65 -2.46 -14.72 2.70
N LEU A 66 -2.50 -13.93 3.76
CA LEU A 66 -2.32 -14.29 5.17
C LEU A 66 -3.66 -14.13 5.92
N ASP A 67 -4.78 -14.20 5.20
CA ASP A 67 -6.15 -13.95 5.68
C ASP A 67 -6.35 -12.54 6.23
N GLU A 68 -5.57 -11.59 5.71
CA GLU A 68 -5.64 -10.18 6.09
C GLU A 68 -6.94 -9.49 5.69
N GLY A 69 -7.21 -8.34 6.30
CA GLY A 69 -8.34 -7.47 5.96
C GLY A 69 -9.48 -7.51 6.95
N PHE A 70 -10.52 -6.75 6.63
CA PHE A 70 -11.74 -6.58 7.45
C PHE A 70 -11.47 -6.31 8.94
N THR A 71 -10.42 -5.53 9.22
CA THR A 71 -10.03 -5.19 10.60
C THR A 71 -11.16 -4.47 11.34
N PRO A 72 -11.18 -4.49 12.68
CA PRO A 72 -12.21 -3.80 13.45
C PRO A 72 -12.33 -2.30 13.10
N LEU A 73 -13.57 -1.83 12.98
CA LEU A 73 -13.93 -0.41 12.98
C LEU A 73 -14.60 -0.13 14.33
N THR A 74 -13.86 0.46 15.26
CA THR A 74 -14.26 0.51 16.67
C THR A 74 -14.70 1.91 17.08
N PRO A 75 -15.87 2.07 17.73
CA PRO A 75 -16.26 3.35 18.29
C PRO A 75 -15.41 3.69 19.51
N VAL A 76 -14.90 4.91 19.56
CA VAL A 76 -14.16 5.47 20.68
C VAL A 76 -14.67 6.87 21.01
N THR A 77 -14.53 7.31 22.25
CA THR A 77 -14.83 8.68 22.65
C THR A 77 -13.54 9.39 23.04
N ILE A 78 -13.19 10.45 22.30
CA ILE A 78 -12.01 11.28 22.58
C ILE A 78 -12.47 12.72 22.78
N ALA A 79 -12.14 13.30 23.94
CA ALA A 79 -12.54 14.66 24.31
C ALA A 79 -14.05 14.94 24.11
N GLY A 80 -14.91 13.96 24.47
CA GLY A 80 -16.36 14.05 24.33
C GLY A 80 -16.90 13.87 22.91
N LYS A 81 -16.06 13.57 21.91
CA LYS A 81 -16.47 13.29 20.53
C LYS A 81 -16.44 11.79 20.25
N SER A 82 -17.52 11.27 19.68
CA SER A 82 -17.58 9.90 19.16
C SER A 82 -16.85 9.82 17.82
N LEU A 83 -15.90 8.90 17.73
CA LEU A 83 -15.07 8.64 16.55
C LEU A 83 -15.10 7.15 16.24
N LEU A 84 -14.84 6.79 14.99
CA LEU A 84 -14.56 5.41 14.59
C LEU A 84 -13.07 5.27 14.31
N VAL A 85 -12.45 4.22 14.84
CA VAL A 85 -11.04 3.91 14.63
C VAL A 85 -10.92 2.61 13.84
N LYS A 86 -10.32 2.70 12.66
CA LYS A 86 -10.00 1.54 11.82
C LYS A 86 -8.66 0.93 12.27
N GLN A 87 -8.70 -0.28 12.80
CA GLN A 87 -7.57 -0.89 13.53
C GLN A 87 -6.61 -1.67 12.62
N ASP A 88 -6.00 -1.01 11.63
CA ASP A 88 -5.11 -1.66 10.66
C ASP A 88 -3.75 -2.10 11.23
N HIS A 89 -3.45 -1.81 12.50
CA HIS A 89 -2.29 -2.38 13.19
C HIS A 89 -2.48 -3.87 13.54
N LEU A 90 -3.71 -4.39 13.41
CA LEU A 90 -4.04 -5.80 13.65
C LEU A 90 -3.85 -6.68 12.40
N PHE A 91 -3.35 -6.12 11.30
CA PHE A 91 -2.94 -6.90 10.13
C PHE A 91 -1.77 -7.85 10.47
N PRO A 92 -1.56 -8.94 9.71
CA PRO A 92 -0.53 -9.95 9.98
C PRO A 92 0.90 -9.43 10.23
N SER A 93 1.37 -8.43 9.48
CA SER A 93 2.68 -7.79 9.72
C SER A 93 2.64 -6.64 10.72
N GLY A 94 1.47 -6.34 11.29
CA GLY A 94 1.25 -5.26 12.24
C GLY A 94 0.93 -3.90 11.59
N SER A 95 0.57 -3.85 10.30
CA SER A 95 0.28 -2.58 9.64
C SER A 95 -0.63 -2.69 8.40
N TYR A 96 -1.23 -1.56 8.00
CA TYR A 96 -2.03 -1.47 6.77
C TYR A 96 -1.25 -1.81 5.48
N LYS A 97 0.09 -1.87 5.51
CA LYS A 97 0.90 -2.12 4.31
C LYS A 97 0.63 -3.49 3.70
N ASP A 98 0.15 -4.42 4.51
CA ASP A 98 -0.35 -5.73 4.11
C ASP A 98 -1.43 -5.64 3.04
N ARG A 99 -2.29 -4.61 3.10
CA ARG A 99 -3.32 -4.35 2.08
C ARG A 99 -2.72 -4.26 0.69
N GLY A 100 -1.64 -3.49 0.56
CA GLY A 100 -0.93 -3.31 -0.71
C GLY A 100 -0.03 -4.50 -1.05
N ALA A 101 0.64 -5.06 -0.05
CA ALA A 101 1.58 -6.16 -0.23
C ALA A 101 0.88 -7.41 -0.78
N THR A 102 -0.29 -7.81 -0.25
CA THR A 102 -1.01 -8.98 -0.76
C THR A 102 -1.33 -8.87 -2.25
N VAL A 103 -1.80 -7.70 -2.71
CA VAL A 103 -2.14 -7.49 -4.12
C VAL A 103 -0.90 -7.41 -5.00
N LEU A 104 0.13 -6.68 -4.58
CA LEU A 104 1.40 -6.58 -5.31
C LEU A 104 2.05 -7.96 -5.47
N ILE A 105 2.13 -8.75 -4.39
CA ILE A 105 2.80 -10.05 -4.41
C ILE A 105 1.98 -11.08 -5.17
N SER A 106 0.64 -11.01 -5.14
CA SER A 106 -0.22 -11.82 -6.00
C SER A 106 0.04 -11.53 -7.48
N GLN A 107 0.23 -10.25 -7.84
CA GLN A 107 0.63 -9.87 -9.20
C GLN A 107 2.03 -10.39 -9.53
N ALA A 108 3.00 -10.28 -8.62
CA ALA A 108 4.35 -10.81 -8.83
C ALA A 108 4.33 -12.34 -9.06
N LYS A 109 3.51 -13.08 -8.31
CA LYS A 109 3.32 -14.52 -8.50
C LYS A 109 2.73 -14.82 -9.89
N ALA A 110 1.72 -14.07 -10.32
CA ALA A 110 1.13 -14.20 -11.66
C ALA A 110 2.12 -13.91 -12.80
N LEU A 111 3.12 -13.06 -12.56
CA LEU A 111 4.21 -12.76 -13.50
C LEU A 111 5.34 -13.82 -13.48
N GLY A 112 5.25 -14.83 -12.61
CA GLY A 112 6.29 -15.85 -12.45
C GLY A 112 7.57 -15.36 -11.76
N VAL A 113 7.51 -14.24 -11.02
CA VAL A 113 8.67 -13.66 -10.33
C VAL A 113 9.23 -14.64 -9.31
N GLN A 114 10.54 -14.87 -9.36
CA GLN A 114 11.28 -15.73 -8.42
C GLN A 114 12.14 -14.94 -7.44
N ASN A 115 12.54 -13.72 -7.81
CA ASN A 115 13.39 -12.85 -6.99
C ASN A 115 12.88 -11.40 -7.12
N MET A 116 12.73 -10.72 -5.98
CA MET A 116 12.31 -9.32 -5.92
C MET A 116 13.19 -8.50 -5.00
N VAL A 117 13.17 -7.19 -5.23
CA VAL A 117 13.87 -6.19 -4.41
C VAL A 117 12.87 -5.15 -3.88
N GLU A 118 13.12 -4.58 -2.71
CA GLU A 118 12.38 -3.45 -2.16
C GLU A 118 13.27 -2.56 -1.25
N ASP A 119 13.00 -1.25 -1.17
CA ASP A 119 13.79 -0.25 -0.44
C ASP A 119 13.10 0.39 0.76
N SER A 120 12.39 -0.41 1.56
CA SER A 120 11.76 0.07 2.78
C SER A 120 12.33 -0.61 4.01
N SER A 121 12.84 0.21 4.93
CA SER A 121 13.30 -0.22 6.25
C SER A 121 12.20 -0.29 7.31
N GLY A 122 10.94 -0.06 6.93
CA GLY A 122 9.80 -0.02 7.85
C GLY A 122 8.69 -1.00 7.45
N ASN A 123 7.45 -0.62 7.78
CA ASN A 123 6.26 -1.46 7.62
C ASN A 123 6.06 -2.02 6.20
N ALA A 124 6.45 -1.27 5.15
CA ALA A 124 6.30 -1.76 3.77
C ALA A 124 7.28 -2.90 3.47
N GLY A 125 8.54 -2.79 3.91
CA GLY A 125 9.53 -3.85 3.76
C GLY A 125 9.15 -5.09 4.56
N ALA A 126 8.63 -4.91 5.79
CA ALA A 126 8.14 -6.01 6.61
C ALA A 126 6.94 -6.74 5.96
N ALA A 127 5.96 -6.00 5.46
CA ALA A 127 4.81 -6.56 4.74
C ALA A 127 5.27 -7.29 3.48
N VAL A 128 6.05 -6.65 2.60
CA VAL A 128 6.56 -7.27 1.36
C VAL A 128 7.34 -8.55 1.66
N ALA A 129 8.21 -8.55 2.67
CA ALA A 129 8.94 -9.75 3.11
C ALA A 129 8.00 -10.87 3.58
N ALA A 130 7.00 -10.56 4.41
CA ALA A 130 6.03 -11.54 4.90
C ALA A 130 5.24 -12.22 3.78
N TYR A 131 4.72 -11.44 2.83
CA TYR A 131 3.95 -11.97 1.71
C TYR A 131 4.85 -12.66 0.68
N ALA A 132 6.08 -12.19 0.45
CA ALA A 132 7.05 -12.86 -0.41
C ALA A 132 7.41 -14.25 0.14
N ALA A 133 7.63 -14.36 1.46
CA ALA A 133 7.84 -15.64 2.12
C ALA A 133 6.65 -16.60 1.93
N ARG A 134 5.42 -16.09 2.11
CA ARG A 134 4.19 -16.86 1.87
C ARG A 134 4.04 -17.33 0.41
N ALA A 135 4.58 -16.57 -0.54
CA ALA A 135 4.54 -16.84 -1.97
C ALA A 135 5.71 -17.70 -2.48
N GLU A 136 6.68 -18.01 -1.61
CA GLU A 136 7.95 -18.66 -1.95
C GLU A 136 8.75 -17.88 -3.01
N ILE A 137 8.78 -16.54 -2.88
CA ILE A 137 9.56 -15.66 -3.75
C ILE A 137 10.71 -15.07 -2.94
N ALA A 138 11.95 -15.18 -3.43
CA ALA A 138 13.10 -14.60 -2.76
C ALA A 138 12.99 -13.07 -2.71
N CYS A 139 13.30 -12.49 -1.56
CA CYS A 139 13.08 -11.08 -1.28
C CYS A 139 14.33 -10.44 -0.67
N ASP A 140 14.86 -9.45 -1.37
CA ASP A 140 16.00 -8.65 -0.93
C ASP A 140 15.51 -7.26 -0.52
N ILE A 141 15.73 -6.87 0.73
CA ILE A 141 15.32 -5.57 1.26
C ILE A 141 16.53 -4.67 1.48
N TYR A 142 16.54 -3.53 0.81
CA TYR A 142 17.55 -2.49 0.88
C TYR A 142 17.13 -1.48 1.94
N VAL A 143 18.01 -1.21 2.90
CA VAL A 143 17.72 -0.36 4.06
C VAL A 143 18.90 0.57 4.34
N PRO A 144 18.69 1.78 4.87
CA PRO A 144 19.79 2.58 5.40
C PRO A 144 20.53 1.83 6.52
N ASP A 145 21.86 1.95 6.57
CA ASP A 145 22.71 1.33 7.60
C ASP A 145 22.32 1.72 9.03
N SER A 146 21.80 2.93 9.20
CA SER A 146 21.28 3.53 10.43
C SER A 146 19.93 2.98 10.90
N THR A 147 19.30 2.06 10.15
CA THR A 147 18.00 1.49 10.51
C THR A 147 18.06 0.75 11.86
N SER A 148 17.07 0.98 12.71
CA SER A 148 16.99 0.35 14.04
C SER A 148 16.90 -1.17 13.97
N ALA A 149 17.60 -1.85 14.89
CA ALA A 149 17.67 -3.31 14.92
C ALA A 149 16.29 -4.00 15.03
N ALA A 150 15.34 -3.38 15.74
CA ALA A 150 13.99 -3.93 15.88
C ALA A 150 13.24 -4.02 14.55
N LYS A 151 13.35 -3.01 13.67
CA LYS A 151 12.72 -3.04 12.33
C LYS A 151 13.37 -4.09 11.44
N LEU A 152 14.70 -4.18 11.51
CA LEU A 152 15.47 -5.17 10.76
C LEU A 152 15.12 -6.59 11.18
N ALA A 153 14.97 -6.83 12.49
CA ALA A 153 14.63 -8.14 13.03
C ALA A 153 13.29 -8.65 12.49
N GLN A 154 12.27 -7.79 12.38
CA GLN A 154 10.98 -8.18 11.80
C GLN A 154 11.14 -8.63 10.34
N ILE A 155 11.82 -7.83 9.50
CA ILE A 155 12.04 -8.15 8.08
C ILE A 155 12.82 -9.48 7.94
N GLN A 156 13.90 -9.66 8.72
CA GLN A 156 14.70 -10.88 8.71
C GLN A 156 13.93 -12.11 9.20
N SER A 157 12.98 -11.93 10.14
CA SER A 157 12.18 -13.05 10.66
C SER A 157 11.30 -13.70 9.59
N TYR A 158 10.96 -12.97 8.53
CA TYR A 158 10.26 -13.50 7.37
C TYR A 158 11.20 -14.13 6.32
N GLY A 159 12.52 -14.15 6.55
CA GLY A 159 13.49 -14.79 5.67
C GLY A 159 14.01 -13.91 4.52
N ALA A 160 13.73 -12.60 4.54
CA ALA A 160 14.28 -11.67 3.55
C ALA A 160 15.78 -11.41 3.78
N THR A 161 16.54 -11.27 2.69
CA THR A 161 17.95 -10.85 2.74
C THR A 161 18.01 -9.34 2.95
N LEU A 162 18.75 -8.88 3.95
CA LEU A 162 18.95 -7.44 4.18
C LEU A 162 20.24 -6.93 3.54
N TYR A 163 20.12 -5.84 2.79
CA TYR A 163 21.24 -5.06 2.29
C TYR A 163 21.26 -3.69 2.97
N LYS A 164 22.21 -3.51 3.90
CA LYS A 164 22.43 -2.23 4.56
C LYS A 164 23.25 -1.31 3.66
N ILE A 165 22.67 -0.18 3.29
CA ILE A 165 23.27 0.81 2.40
C ILE A 165 23.78 1.99 3.24
N PRO A 166 25.08 2.28 3.23
CA PRO A 166 25.61 3.48 3.87
C PRO A 166 25.07 4.74 3.18
N GLY A 167 24.71 5.75 3.98
CA GLY A 167 24.30 7.06 3.47
C GLY A 167 22.81 7.36 3.67
N SER A 168 22.24 8.12 2.73
CA SER A 168 20.88 8.65 2.85
C SER A 168 19.82 7.68 2.32
N ARG A 169 18.55 8.08 2.44
CA ARG A 169 17.44 7.35 1.82
C ARG A 169 17.58 7.33 0.30
N GLU A 170 18.03 8.42 -0.30
CA GLU A 170 18.28 8.53 -1.73
C GLU A 170 19.38 7.56 -2.20
N ASP A 171 20.40 7.33 -1.38
CA ASP A 171 21.44 6.33 -1.67
C ASP A 171 20.87 4.91 -1.65
N THR A 172 19.98 4.62 -0.69
CA THR A 172 19.25 3.34 -0.62
C THR A 172 18.34 3.16 -1.84
N ALA A 173 17.61 4.21 -2.23
CA ALA A 173 16.72 4.19 -3.40
C ALA A 173 17.51 3.97 -4.70
N ARG A 174 18.73 4.52 -4.80
CA ARG A 174 19.61 4.30 -5.95
C ARG A 174 20.09 2.86 -6.02
N ALA A 175 20.52 2.30 -4.90
CA ALA A 175 20.99 0.92 -4.82
C ALA A 175 19.90 -0.09 -5.24
N VAL A 176 18.66 0.10 -4.77
CA VAL A 176 17.55 -0.78 -5.20
C VAL A 176 17.22 -0.61 -6.67
N GLN A 177 17.30 0.61 -7.22
CA GLN A 177 17.01 0.86 -8.64
C GLN A 177 18.02 0.21 -9.57
N ASP A 178 19.28 0.12 -9.15
CA ASP A 178 20.31 -0.64 -9.87
C ASP A 178 20.02 -2.15 -9.83
N ALA A 179 19.61 -2.68 -8.66
CA ALA A 179 19.19 -4.07 -8.54
C ALA A 179 17.90 -4.39 -9.33
N ALA A 180 17.00 -3.43 -9.42
CA ALA A 180 15.74 -3.49 -10.17
C ALA A 180 15.93 -3.60 -11.70
N GLN A 181 17.16 -3.46 -12.20
CA GLN A 181 17.48 -3.76 -13.60
C GLN A 181 17.46 -5.27 -13.90
N LYS A 182 17.67 -6.11 -12.86
CA LYS A 182 17.74 -7.58 -12.96
C LYS A 182 16.64 -8.29 -12.19
N HIS A 183 16.09 -7.65 -11.16
CA HIS A 183 15.09 -8.21 -10.27
C HIS A 183 13.80 -7.40 -10.31
N PHE A 184 12.68 -8.04 -9.98
CA PHE A 184 11.40 -7.35 -9.92
C PHE A 184 11.38 -6.36 -8.75
N TYR A 185 11.06 -5.09 -9.00
CA TYR A 185 11.00 -4.07 -7.95
C TYR A 185 9.60 -4.03 -7.32
N ALA A 186 9.49 -4.59 -6.11
CA ALA A 186 8.25 -4.67 -5.34
C ALA A 186 7.94 -3.37 -4.58
N SER A 187 8.15 -2.23 -5.23
CA SER A 187 8.01 -0.91 -4.60
C SER A 187 6.58 -0.61 -4.22
N HIS A 188 6.36 -0.28 -2.96
CA HIS A 188 5.09 0.24 -2.46
C HIS A 188 4.72 1.64 -2.99
N VAL A 189 5.65 2.29 -3.70
CA VAL A 189 5.49 3.63 -4.27
C VAL A 189 5.37 3.55 -5.79
N TRP A 190 6.21 2.75 -6.45
CA TRP A 190 6.24 2.67 -7.91
C TRP A 190 5.21 1.70 -8.51
N ASN A 191 4.78 0.69 -7.74
CA ASN A 191 3.92 -0.34 -8.28
C ASN A 191 2.42 -0.03 -8.04
N PRO A 192 1.61 0.21 -9.09
CA PRO A 192 0.23 0.63 -8.91
C PRO A 192 -0.66 -0.43 -8.25
N PHE A 193 -0.30 -1.71 -8.33
CA PHE A 193 -1.05 -2.78 -7.65
C PHE A 193 -1.07 -2.61 -6.14
N PHE A 194 -0.06 -1.95 -5.56
CA PHE A 194 -0.04 -1.64 -4.13
C PHE A 194 -1.22 -0.72 -3.75
N PHE A 195 -1.52 0.28 -4.58
CA PHE A 195 -2.63 1.21 -4.35
C PHE A 195 -4.00 0.54 -4.49
N HIS A 196 -4.12 -0.42 -5.41
CA HIS A 196 -5.33 -1.24 -5.53
C HIS A 196 -5.56 -2.20 -4.37
N GLY A 197 -4.52 -2.50 -3.61
CA GLY A 197 -4.65 -3.13 -2.31
C GLY A 197 -5.09 -2.15 -1.23
N THR A 198 -4.43 -0.99 -1.10
CA THR A 198 -4.75 -0.01 -0.06
C THR A 198 -6.13 0.60 -0.20
N LYS A 199 -6.70 0.69 -1.40
CA LYS A 199 -8.07 1.22 -1.61
C LYS A 199 -9.17 0.42 -0.94
N THR A 200 -8.93 -0.87 -0.66
CA THR A 200 -9.86 -1.73 0.09
C THR A 200 -10.19 -1.17 1.48
N PHE A 201 -9.31 -0.32 2.03
CA PHE A 201 -9.57 0.45 3.24
C PHE A 201 -10.88 1.25 3.18
N ALA A 202 -11.16 1.91 2.05
CA ALA A 202 -12.38 2.68 1.87
C ALA A 202 -13.62 1.77 1.80
N TYR A 203 -13.51 0.63 1.12
CA TYR A 203 -14.61 -0.33 1.01
C TYR A 203 -14.97 -0.93 2.38
N GLU A 204 -13.96 -1.30 3.18
CA GLU A 204 -14.20 -1.82 4.52
C GLU A 204 -14.85 -0.79 5.42
N ILE A 205 -14.39 0.46 5.39
CA ILE A 205 -15.02 1.53 6.18
C ILE A 205 -16.47 1.73 5.74
N TRP A 206 -16.74 1.81 4.44
CA TRP A 206 -18.09 1.96 3.92
C TRP A 206 -18.99 0.80 4.34
N GLU A 207 -18.55 -0.44 4.13
CA GLU A 207 -19.31 -1.64 4.48
C GLU A 207 -19.57 -1.73 5.99
N GLN A 208 -18.53 -1.57 6.82
CA GLN A 208 -18.63 -1.68 8.27
C GLN A 208 -19.38 -0.50 8.90
N ASN A 209 -19.47 0.64 8.22
CA ASN A 209 -20.29 1.77 8.61
C ASN A 209 -21.70 1.69 7.99
N ASN A 210 -22.27 0.49 7.96
CA ASN A 210 -23.61 0.21 7.44
C ASN A 210 -23.83 0.73 6.01
N PHE A 211 -22.86 0.52 5.12
CA PHE A 211 -22.89 0.99 3.74
C PHE A 211 -23.00 2.53 3.59
N ASN A 212 -22.44 3.29 4.54
CA ASN A 212 -22.38 4.75 4.49
C ASN A 212 -20.95 5.27 4.50
N ALA A 213 -20.68 6.27 3.65
CA ALA A 213 -19.43 7.03 3.74
C ALA A 213 -19.41 7.87 5.03
N PRO A 214 -18.26 8.00 5.72
CA PRO A 214 -18.11 8.97 6.80
C PRO A 214 -18.01 10.40 6.22
N ASP A 215 -18.39 11.41 6.99
CA ASP A 215 -18.23 12.81 6.55
C ASP A 215 -16.76 13.22 6.41
N THR A 216 -15.90 12.69 7.29
CA THR A 216 -14.49 13.05 7.37
C THR A 216 -13.66 11.83 7.75
N LEU A 217 -12.50 11.70 7.09
CA LEU A 217 -11.52 10.66 7.36
C LEU A 217 -10.17 11.32 7.67
N ILE A 218 -9.62 11.02 8.85
CA ILE A 218 -8.34 11.55 9.33
C ILE A 218 -7.28 10.45 9.18
N ILE A 219 -6.22 10.71 8.41
CA ILE A 219 -5.23 9.70 8.03
C ILE A 219 -3.82 10.23 8.36
N PRO A 220 -3.04 9.54 9.21
CA PRO A 220 -1.61 9.80 9.34
C PRO A 220 -0.90 9.54 8.01
N THR A 221 -0.13 10.52 7.52
CA THR A 221 0.40 10.53 6.16
C THR A 221 1.91 10.73 6.14
N GLY A 222 2.64 9.64 5.88
CA GLY A 222 4.04 9.67 5.44
C GLY A 222 4.11 9.72 3.92
N ASN A 223 4.42 8.58 3.29
CA ASN A 223 4.47 8.44 1.83
C ASN A 223 3.11 8.65 1.13
N GLY A 224 1.99 8.51 1.86
CA GLY A 224 0.65 8.79 1.32
C GLY A 224 -0.07 7.62 0.65
N THR A 225 0.51 6.42 0.60
CA THR A 225 -0.13 5.25 -0.04
C THR A 225 -1.52 4.90 0.48
N LEU A 226 -1.80 5.10 1.78
CA LEU A 226 -3.13 4.86 2.35
C LEU A 226 -4.10 6.00 2.01
N LEU A 227 -3.63 7.25 2.02
CA LEU A 227 -4.42 8.42 1.62
C LEU A 227 -4.87 8.32 0.16
N ILE A 228 -3.93 7.96 -0.74
CA ILE A 228 -4.22 7.72 -2.15
C ILE A 228 -5.19 6.56 -2.31
N GLY A 229 -4.95 5.43 -1.63
CA GLY A 229 -5.87 4.28 -1.64
C GLY A 229 -7.28 4.67 -1.20
N ALA A 230 -7.42 5.39 -0.07
CA ALA A 230 -8.70 5.87 0.42
C ALA A 230 -9.42 6.75 -0.62
N TYR A 231 -8.70 7.69 -1.25
CA TYR A 231 -9.26 8.52 -2.32
C TYR A 231 -9.75 7.69 -3.51
N ILE A 232 -8.95 6.72 -3.99
CA ILE A 232 -9.34 5.83 -5.08
C ILE A 232 -10.60 5.06 -4.71
N GLY A 233 -10.62 4.40 -3.55
CA GLY A 233 -11.73 3.53 -3.15
C GLY A 233 -13.04 4.30 -2.93
N PHE A 234 -13.00 5.46 -2.27
CA PHE A 234 -14.21 6.29 -2.15
C PHE A 234 -14.66 6.89 -3.48
N THR A 235 -13.73 7.22 -4.38
CA THR A 235 -14.08 7.68 -5.73
C THR A 235 -14.79 6.58 -6.52
N GLU A 236 -14.34 5.33 -6.43
CA GLU A 236 -14.98 4.19 -7.10
C GLU A 236 -16.36 3.88 -6.51
N LEU A 237 -16.52 3.94 -5.18
CA LEU A 237 -17.82 3.84 -4.52
C LEU A 237 -18.79 4.93 -5.01
N PHE A 238 -18.30 6.17 -5.11
CA PHE A 238 -19.10 7.31 -5.57
C PHE A 238 -19.51 7.15 -7.04
N LYS A 239 -18.58 6.75 -7.92
CA LYS A 239 -18.85 6.49 -9.35
C LYS A 239 -19.89 5.39 -9.57
N GLN A 240 -19.96 4.41 -8.67
CA GLN A 240 -20.96 3.34 -8.68
C GLN A 240 -22.28 3.72 -7.97
N ASN A 241 -22.44 4.97 -7.53
CA ASN A 241 -23.59 5.47 -6.76
C ASN A 241 -23.83 4.70 -5.44
N LEU A 242 -22.80 4.09 -4.87
CA LEU A 242 -22.87 3.37 -3.59
C LEU A 242 -22.74 4.31 -2.38
N ILE A 243 -22.30 5.54 -2.62
CA ILE A 243 -22.24 6.63 -1.65
C ILE A 243 -22.64 7.94 -2.34
N THR A 244 -23.13 8.92 -1.58
CA THR A 244 -23.62 10.20 -2.11
C THR A 244 -22.57 11.31 -2.15
N HIS A 245 -21.41 11.10 -1.51
CA HIS A 245 -20.30 12.04 -1.47
C HIS A 245 -18.99 11.30 -1.17
N ILE A 246 -17.87 11.89 -1.57
CA ILE A 246 -16.54 11.44 -1.16
C ILE A 246 -16.22 12.11 0.21
N PRO A 247 -15.78 11.35 1.24
CA PRO A 247 -15.41 11.91 2.53
C PRO A 247 -14.35 13.01 2.41
N LYS A 248 -14.40 14.00 3.29
CA LYS A 248 -13.29 14.95 3.44
C LYS A 248 -12.06 14.21 3.98
N LEU A 249 -11.00 14.12 3.17
CA LEU A 249 -9.75 13.50 3.57
C LEU A 249 -8.83 14.52 4.26
N ILE A 250 -8.44 14.24 5.50
CA ILE A 250 -7.50 15.07 6.27
C ILE A 250 -6.21 14.28 6.45
N ALA A 251 -5.16 14.70 5.75
CA ALA A 251 -3.81 14.18 5.92
C ALA A 251 -3.16 14.81 7.16
N VAL A 252 -2.59 13.99 8.05
CA VAL A 252 -1.89 14.44 9.25
C VAL A 252 -0.42 14.07 9.15
N GLN A 253 0.45 15.08 9.17
CA GLN A 253 1.91 14.90 9.17
C GLN A 253 2.53 15.36 10.49
N SER A 254 3.73 14.90 10.79
CA SER A 254 4.48 15.43 11.92
C SER A 254 5.00 16.83 11.61
N ALA A 255 4.98 17.75 12.57
CA ALA A 255 5.58 19.08 12.40
C ALA A 255 7.07 19.03 11.99
N HIS A 256 7.78 17.94 12.32
CA HIS A 256 9.18 17.73 11.97
C HIS A 256 9.41 17.13 10.56
N CYS A 257 8.35 16.70 9.88
CA CYS A 257 8.39 16.06 8.56
C CYS A 257 7.02 16.23 7.88
N ALA A 258 6.77 17.40 7.29
CA ALA A 258 5.48 17.75 6.69
C ALA A 258 5.57 18.24 5.23
N PRO A 259 6.22 17.49 4.32
CA PRO A 259 6.46 17.93 2.94
C PRO A 259 5.19 18.13 2.10
N LEU A 260 4.01 17.67 2.54
CA LEU A 260 2.75 17.90 1.84
C LEU A 260 2.09 19.24 2.20
N ILE A 261 2.60 19.94 3.24
CA ILE A 261 2.14 21.29 3.55
C ILE A 261 2.67 22.24 2.46
N PRO A 262 1.81 23.08 1.85
CA PRO A 262 2.25 24.07 0.89
C PRO A 262 3.37 24.96 1.46
N ASN A 263 4.44 25.16 0.68
CA ASN A 263 5.63 25.93 1.06
C ASN A 263 6.44 25.35 2.23
N TRP A 264 6.37 24.05 2.49
CA TRP A 264 7.28 23.42 3.44
C TRP A 264 8.72 23.42 2.89
N THR A 265 9.63 24.10 3.60
CA THR A 265 11.04 24.25 3.21
C THR A 265 12.02 23.63 4.19
N ASP A 266 11.53 23.21 5.36
CA ASP A 266 12.39 22.68 6.41
C ASP A 266 13.00 21.35 5.99
N LYS A 267 14.25 21.10 6.40
CA LYS A 267 14.80 19.76 6.24
C LYS A 267 14.08 18.83 7.23
N PRO A 268 13.61 17.66 6.79
CA PRO A 268 12.97 16.71 7.68
C PRO A 268 13.90 16.33 8.84
N SER A 269 13.33 16.24 10.04
CA SER A 269 14.03 15.93 11.27
C SER A 269 13.34 14.80 12.04
N ALA A 270 14.03 14.28 13.07
CA ALA A 270 13.54 13.15 13.84
C ALA A 270 12.18 13.44 14.50
N THR A 271 11.32 12.44 14.55
CA THR A 271 10.00 12.51 15.19
C THR A 271 9.65 11.16 15.81
N ILE A 272 8.90 11.19 16.92
CA ILE A 272 8.38 9.96 17.55
C ILE A 272 7.43 9.19 16.61
N ALA A 273 6.84 9.87 15.62
CA ALA A 273 5.91 9.30 14.67
C ALA A 273 6.66 8.72 13.45
N GLU A 274 7.55 7.75 13.69
CA GLU A 274 8.44 7.20 12.65
C GLU A 274 7.70 6.67 11.41
N GLY A 275 6.49 6.11 11.58
CA GLY A 275 5.68 5.58 10.47
C GLY A 275 5.22 6.65 9.46
N ILE A 276 5.30 7.93 9.82
CA ILE A 276 4.99 9.07 8.95
C ILE A 276 6.20 10.01 8.75
N ALA A 277 7.38 9.62 9.26
CA ALA A 277 8.65 10.34 9.08
C ALA A 277 9.29 9.97 7.72
N ILE A 278 8.54 10.18 6.64
CA ILE A 278 8.99 9.86 5.28
C ILE A 278 9.35 11.17 4.59
N ALA A 279 10.66 11.34 4.45
CA ALA A 279 11.34 12.34 3.65
C ALA A 279 12.02 11.68 2.46
#